data_AF-A0A7S1MWZ9-F1
#
_entry.id   AF-A0A7S1MWZ9-F1
#
_cell.length_a   1.000
_cell.length_b   1.000
_cell.length_c   1.000
_cell.angle_alpha   90.00
_cell.angle_beta   90.00
_cell.angle_gamma   90.00
#
_symmetry.space_group_name_H-M   'P 1'
#
loop_
_entity.id
_entity.type
_entity.pdbx_description
1 polymer ?
#
loop_
_entity_poly.entity_id
_entity_poly.type
_entity_poly.pdbx_seq_one_letter_code
_entity_poly.pdbx_strand_id
1 'polypeptide(L)'
;LKGVPKTHIYRVIRAGEVRVNKGRAQADTRLELGDQVRIPPVRVPEKAAAPAAPAREFPVVFEDEHLLVIDKPAGVAVHGGSGVSYGVIEALRRARPTAKFLELVHRLDKETSGLL
;
A
#
# COMPACT_ATOMS: atom_id res chain seq x y z
N LEU A 1 -10.36 2.79 -17.38
CA LEU A 1 -9.16 1.97 -17.09
C LEU A 1 -9.23 1.44 -15.66
N LYS A 2 -9.95 0.33 -15.42
CA LYS A 2 -10.05 -0.25 -14.07
C LYS A 2 -8.67 -0.78 -13.66
N GLY A 3 -8.22 -0.45 -12.44
CA GLY A 3 -6.95 -0.95 -11.88
C GLY A 3 -5.69 -0.13 -12.19
N VAL A 4 -5.74 0.89 -13.06
CA VAL A 4 -4.59 1.76 -13.31
C VAL A 4 -4.48 2.81 -12.18
N PRO A 5 -3.33 2.94 -11.49
CA PRO A 5 -3.15 3.99 -10.47
C PRO A 5 -3.37 5.40 -11.03
N LYS A 6 -4.01 6.28 -10.25
CA LYS A 6 -4.27 7.68 -10.65
C LYS A 6 -2.97 8.38 -11.08
N THR A 7 -1.87 8.18 -10.36
CA THR A 7 -0.55 8.73 -10.72
C THR A 7 -0.08 8.32 -12.11
N HIS A 8 -0.35 7.08 -12.52
CA HIS A 8 -0.01 6.57 -13.85
C HIS A 8 -0.88 7.25 -14.92
N ILE A 9 -2.18 7.44 -14.67
CA ILE A 9 -3.07 8.17 -15.59
C ILE A 9 -2.56 9.61 -15.82
N TYR A 10 -2.19 10.31 -14.76
CA TYR A 10 -1.64 11.67 -14.88
C TYR A 10 -0.27 11.70 -15.57
N ARG A 11 0.50 10.63 -15.50
CA ARG A 11 1.78 10.51 -16.21
C ARG A 11 1.56 10.40 -17.72
N VAL A 12 0.66 9.52 -18.17
CA VAL A 12 0.39 9.34 -19.60
C VAL A 12 -0.28 10.56 -20.25
N ILE A 13 -1.09 11.30 -19.49
CA ILE A 13 -1.65 12.59 -19.94
C ILE A 13 -0.52 13.62 -20.11
N ARG A 14 0.34 13.80 -19.10
CA ARG A 14 1.48 14.74 -19.16
C ARG A 14 2.50 14.40 -20.24
N ALA A 15 2.69 13.12 -20.54
CA ALA A 15 3.52 12.65 -21.64
C ALA A 15 2.91 12.93 -23.04
N GLY A 16 1.65 13.41 -23.11
CA GLY A 16 0.96 13.73 -24.35
C GLY A 16 0.49 12.50 -25.14
N GLU A 17 0.42 11.35 -24.48
CA GLU A 17 -0.04 10.09 -25.07
C GLU A 17 -1.58 10.03 -25.17
N VAL A 18 -2.28 10.74 -24.27
CA VAL A 18 -3.73 10.89 -24.33
C VAL A 18 -4.10 12.03 -25.28
N ARG A 19 -5.05 11.78 -26.17
CA ARG A 19 -5.53 12.76 -27.16
C ARG A 19 -7.04 12.91 -27.11
N VAL A 20 -7.52 14.14 -27.29
CA VAL A 20 -8.94 14.46 -27.51
C VAL A 20 -9.03 15.11 -28.88
N ASN A 21 -9.85 14.56 -29.78
CA ASN A 21 -10.03 15.07 -31.15
C ASN A 21 -8.68 15.30 -31.88
N LYS A 22 -7.75 14.34 -31.74
CA LYS A 22 -6.37 14.35 -32.28
C LYS A 22 -5.40 15.37 -31.62
N GLY A 23 -5.89 16.30 -30.80
CA GLY A 23 -5.09 17.24 -30.00
C GLY A 23 -4.54 16.63 -28.70
N ARG A 24 -3.45 17.20 -28.15
CA ARG A 24 -2.94 16.82 -26.81
C ARG A 24 -3.96 17.23 -25.74
N ALA A 25 -4.24 16.33 -24.80
CA ALA A 25 -5.12 16.60 -23.67
C ALA A 25 -4.34 17.02 -22.42
N GLN A 26 -4.93 17.89 -21.61
CA GLN A 26 -4.49 18.17 -20.25
C GLN A 26 -5.34 17.39 -19.24
N ALA A 27 -4.88 17.30 -18.00
CA ALA A 27 -5.59 16.52 -16.97
C ALA A 27 -6.93 17.14 -16.56
N ASP A 28 -7.11 18.44 -16.80
CA ASP A 28 -8.29 19.25 -16.52
C ASP A 28 -9.12 19.57 -17.77
N THR A 29 -8.78 18.98 -18.93
CA THR A 29 -9.56 19.14 -20.17
C THR A 29 -11.00 18.67 -19.93
N ARG A 30 -11.94 19.59 -20.07
CA ARG A 30 -13.38 19.28 -20.03
C ARG A 30 -13.77 18.61 -21.35
N LEU A 31 -14.60 17.57 -21.25
CA LEU A 31 -15.09 16.81 -22.39
C LEU A 31 -16.53 17.21 -22.70
N GLU A 32 -16.87 17.17 -23.98
CA GLU A 32 -18.22 17.35 -24.48
C GLU A 32 -18.76 16.07 -25.10
N LEU A 33 -20.09 15.97 -25.21
CA LEU A 33 -20.72 14.85 -25.89
C LEU A 33 -20.28 14.83 -27.35
N GLY A 34 -19.75 13.70 -27.80
CA GLY A 34 -19.24 13.52 -29.16
C GLY A 34 -17.72 13.60 -29.29
N ASP A 35 -17.00 13.99 -28.24
CA ASP A 35 -15.53 14.00 -28.24
C ASP A 35 -14.94 12.60 -28.45
N GLN A 36 -13.93 12.51 -29.30
CA GLN A 36 -13.16 11.28 -29.49
C GLN A 36 -11.89 11.29 -28.64
N VAL A 37 -11.89 10.45 -27.60
CA VAL A 37 -10.75 10.30 -26.68
C VAL A 37 -9.92 9.07 -27.06
N ARG A 38 -8.65 9.29 -27.41
CA ARG A 38 -7.66 8.23 -27.64
C ARG A 38 -6.73 8.11 -26.43
N ILE A 39 -6.59 6.90 -25.93
CA ILE A 39 -5.75 6.56 -24.77
C ILE A 39 -4.72 5.51 -25.21
N PRO A 40 -3.44 5.59 -24.78
CA PRO A 40 -2.45 4.56 -25.10
C PRO A 40 -2.80 3.22 -24.42
N PRO A 41 -2.24 2.09 -24.89
CA PRO A 41 -2.34 0.83 -24.17
C PRO A 41 -1.67 0.95 -22.79
N VAL A 42 -2.47 0.84 -21.72
CA VAL A 42 -1.94 0.85 -20.34
C VAL A 42 -1.97 -0.56 -19.80
N ARG A 43 -0.79 -1.16 -19.60
CA ARG A 43 -0.67 -2.44 -18.89
C ARG A 43 -0.80 -2.17 -17.39
N VAL A 44 -1.80 -2.78 -16.75
CA VAL A 44 -1.83 -2.91 -15.29
C VAL A 44 -1.00 -4.16 -14.98
N PRO A 45 0.13 -4.05 -14.28
CA PRO A 45 0.80 -5.25 -13.80
C PRO A 45 -0.19 -6.00 -12.91
N GLU A 46 -0.34 -7.31 -13.11
CA GLU A 46 -1.03 -8.15 -12.13
C GLU A 46 -0.41 -7.88 -10.78
N LYS A 47 -1.26 -7.66 -9.78
CA LYS A 47 -0.82 -7.43 -8.41
C LYS A 47 -0.20 -8.74 -7.95
N ALA A 48 1.11 -8.88 -8.13
CA ALA A 48 1.86 -10.00 -7.58
C ALA A 48 1.50 -10.05 -6.09
N ALA A 49 1.07 -11.22 -5.62
CA ALA A 49 0.84 -11.41 -4.19
C ALA A 49 2.14 -11.00 -3.49
N ALA A 50 2.07 -9.95 -2.67
CA ALA A 50 3.23 -9.55 -1.88
C ALA A 50 3.67 -10.79 -1.07
N PRO A 51 5.00 -11.03 -0.95
CA PRO A 51 5.48 -12.20 -0.24
C PRO A 51 4.86 -12.19 1.15
N ALA A 52 4.25 -13.30 1.46
CA ALA A 52 3.38 -13.42 2.60
C ALA A 52 4.24 -13.37 3.87
N ALA A 53 3.94 -12.43 4.79
CA ALA A 53 4.74 -12.25 6.01
C ALA A 53 4.96 -13.59 6.73
N PRO A 54 6.16 -13.94 7.21
CA PRO A 54 6.32 -15.12 8.04
C PRO A 54 5.54 -14.94 9.35
N ALA A 55 4.98 -16.04 9.88
CA ALA A 55 4.46 -16.03 11.24
C ALA A 55 5.64 -15.77 12.18
N ARG A 56 5.54 -14.72 13.00
CA ARG A 56 6.58 -14.39 13.99
C ARG A 56 5.94 -13.81 15.23
N GLU A 57 6.37 -14.32 16.37
CA GLU A 57 6.07 -13.75 17.67
C GLU A 57 7.15 -12.75 18.10
N PHE A 58 6.75 -11.84 18.98
CA PHE A 58 7.61 -10.85 19.61
C PHE A 58 7.45 -10.99 21.11
N PRO A 59 8.48 -10.67 21.91
CA PRO A 59 8.35 -10.70 23.37
C PRO A 59 7.18 -9.82 23.81
N VAL A 60 6.23 -10.40 24.54
CA VAL A 60 5.06 -9.69 25.04
C VAL A 60 5.42 -9.09 26.40
N VAL A 61 5.23 -7.79 26.53
CA VAL A 61 5.45 -7.04 27.78
C VAL A 61 4.15 -6.91 28.56
N PHE A 62 3.02 -6.78 27.86
CA PHE A 62 1.70 -6.72 28.44
C PHE A 62 0.65 -7.25 27.46
N GLU A 63 -0.33 -8.00 27.96
CA GLU A 63 -1.46 -8.47 27.16
C GLU A 63 -2.72 -8.61 28.04
N ASP A 64 -3.82 -8.00 27.59
CA ASP A 64 -5.16 -8.18 28.15
C ASP A 64 -6.22 -8.27 27.02
N GLU A 65 -7.51 -8.18 27.36
CA GLU A 65 -8.61 -8.27 26.39
C GLU A 65 -8.62 -7.11 25.37
N HIS A 66 -7.95 -6.00 25.67
CA HIS A 66 -8.03 -4.76 24.91
C HIS A 66 -6.70 -4.34 24.26
N LEU A 67 -5.56 -4.70 24.86
CA LEU A 67 -4.25 -4.22 24.46
C LEU A 67 -3.23 -5.36 24.44
N LEU A 68 -2.39 -5.35 23.40
CA LEU A 68 -1.16 -6.12 23.30
C LEU A 68 0.00 -5.13 23.18
N VAL A 69 0.96 -5.23 24.09
CA VAL A 69 2.22 -4.47 24.05
C VAL A 69 3.38 -5.43 23.91
N ILE A 70 4.21 -5.21 22.90
CA ILE A 70 5.38 -6.05 22.61
C ILE A 70 6.67 -5.24 22.72
N ASP A 71 7.76 -5.94 23.02
CA ASP A 71 9.11 -5.39 22.87
C ASP A 71 9.59 -5.60 21.42
N LYS A 72 9.42 -4.55 20.61
CA LYS A 72 9.81 -4.55 19.20
C LYS A 72 11.33 -4.34 19.10
N PRO A 73 12.09 -5.25 18.47
CA PRO A 73 13.50 -5.04 18.22
C PRO A 73 13.76 -3.98 17.13
N ALA A 74 14.93 -3.36 17.16
CA ALA A 74 15.46 -2.57 16.06
C ALA A 74 15.66 -3.44 14.80
N GLY A 75 15.63 -2.82 13.62
CA GLY A 75 15.75 -3.48 12.32
C GLY A 75 14.44 -4.08 11.77
N VAL A 76 13.34 -4.06 12.53
CA VAL A 76 12.03 -4.58 12.09
C VAL A 76 11.07 -3.42 11.84
N ALA A 77 10.44 -3.39 10.66
CA ALA A 77 9.41 -2.39 10.35
C ALA A 77 8.10 -2.71 11.07
N VAL A 78 7.30 -1.69 11.40
CA VAL A 78 6.01 -1.87 12.05
C VAL A 78 4.95 -2.46 11.10
N HIS A 79 4.92 -2.00 9.86
CA HIS A 79 4.02 -2.48 8.81
C HIS A 79 4.72 -2.44 7.44
N GLY A 80 4.14 -3.12 6.44
CA GLY A 80 4.60 -3.07 5.06
C GLY A 80 4.48 -1.66 4.45
N GLY A 81 5.42 -1.29 3.59
CA GLY A 81 5.50 0.05 3.00
C GLY A 81 6.49 0.13 1.83
N SER A 82 6.94 1.33 1.49
CA SER A 82 7.91 1.54 0.41
C SER A 82 9.22 0.80 0.70
N GLY A 83 9.50 -0.26 -0.06
CA GLY A 83 10.72 -1.06 0.07
C GLY A 83 10.68 -2.14 1.16
N VAL A 84 9.55 -2.34 1.84
CA VAL A 84 9.39 -3.38 2.87
C VAL A 84 8.07 -4.12 2.65
N SER A 85 8.15 -5.43 2.43
CA SER A 85 6.98 -6.25 2.09
C SER A 85 6.04 -6.51 3.28
N TYR A 86 6.56 -6.54 4.51
CA TYR A 86 5.81 -6.81 5.74
C TYR A 86 6.55 -6.29 6.97
N GLY A 87 5.82 -6.08 8.07
CA GLY A 87 6.34 -5.70 9.36
C GLY A 87 5.77 -6.53 10.50
N VAL A 88 5.80 -5.96 11.70
CA VAL A 88 5.29 -6.55 12.94
C VAL A 88 3.81 -6.93 12.82
N ILE A 89 2.96 -6.03 12.34
CA ILE A 89 1.51 -6.25 12.36
C ILE A 89 1.08 -7.40 11.43
N GLU A 90 1.69 -7.52 10.25
CA GLU A 90 1.39 -8.61 9.32
C GLU A 90 1.90 -9.95 9.87
N ALA A 91 3.06 -9.95 10.53
CA ALA A 91 3.61 -11.14 11.15
C ALA A 91 2.78 -11.63 12.34
N LEU A 92 2.32 -10.71 13.21
CA LEU A 92 1.47 -11.02 14.35
C LEU A 92 0.08 -11.51 13.91
N ARG A 93 -0.55 -10.86 12.92
CA ARG A 93 -1.84 -11.33 12.37
C ARG A 93 -1.75 -12.74 11.81
N ARG A 94 -0.59 -13.12 11.26
CA ARG A 94 -0.37 -14.48 10.80
C ARG A 94 -0.10 -15.46 11.93
N ALA A 95 0.65 -15.06 12.96
CA ALA A 95 0.88 -15.88 14.14
C ALA A 95 -0.41 -16.09 14.97
N ARG A 96 -1.32 -15.11 14.94
CA ARG A 96 -2.57 -15.07 15.73
C ARG A 96 -3.80 -14.92 14.83
N PRO A 97 -4.15 -15.94 14.00
CA PRO A 97 -5.24 -15.84 13.02
C PRO A 97 -6.63 -15.66 13.64
N THR A 98 -6.79 -15.99 14.92
CA THR A 98 -8.04 -15.81 15.69
C THR A 98 -8.22 -14.39 16.23
N ALA A 99 -7.15 -13.59 16.31
CA ALA A 99 -7.18 -12.20 16.74
C ALA A 99 -7.72 -11.32 15.60
N LYS A 100 -9.04 -11.36 15.38
CA LYS A 100 -9.72 -10.68 14.27
C LYS A 100 -9.58 -9.15 14.31
N PHE A 101 -9.31 -8.59 15.48
CA PHE A 101 -9.14 -7.16 15.70
C PHE A 101 -7.79 -6.89 16.34
N LEU A 102 -6.73 -6.98 15.52
CA LEU A 102 -5.36 -6.61 15.91
C LEU A 102 -4.91 -5.48 14.98
N GLU A 103 -4.89 -4.26 15.51
CA GLU A 103 -4.55 -3.03 14.78
C GLU A 103 -3.44 -2.26 15.51
N LEU A 104 -2.66 -1.49 14.75
CA LEU A 104 -1.62 -0.64 15.31
C LEU A 104 -2.21 0.64 15.88
N VAL A 105 -1.86 0.97 17.13
CA VAL A 105 -2.24 2.24 17.77
C VAL A 105 -1.19 3.34 17.58
N HIS A 106 0.07 2.96 17.37
CA HIS A 106 1.15 3.87 17.00
C HIS A 106 2.21 3.14 16.16
N ARG A 107 3.32 3.82 15.88
CA ARG A 107 4.46 3.25 15.16
C ARG A 107 5.79 3.65 15.81
N LEU A 108 6.76 2.76 15.68
CA LEU A 108 8.19 3.02 15.85
C LEU A 108 8.88 2.92 14.48
N ASP A 109 9.96 3.66 14.29
CA ASP A 109 10.76 3.52 13.08
C ASP A 109 11.50 2.18 13.06
N LYS A 110 11.92 1.75 11.86
CA LYS A 110 12.51 0.42 11.65
C LYS A 110 13.68 0.18 12.61
N GLU A 111 14.59 1.13 12.70
CA GLU A 111 15.80 1.05 13.52
C GLU A 111 15.57 1.44 14.99
N THR A 112 14.35 1.83 15.37
CA THR A 112 13.98 2.12 16.76
C THR A 112 13.47 0.86 17.44
N SER A 113 14.09 0.45 18.55
CA SER A 113 13.56 -0.57 19.46
C SER A 113 12.66 0.03 20.54
N GLY A 114 11.78 -0.79 21.11
CA GLY A 114 11.00 -0.41 22.28
C GLY A 114 9.58 -0.96 22.26
N LEU A 115 8.76 -0.45 23.17
CA LEU A 115 7.36 -0.86 23.31
C LEU A 115 6.56 -0.42 22.08
N LEU A 116 5.94 -1.39 21.41
CA LEU A 116 4.97 -1.19 20.33
C LEU A 116 3.63 -1.78 20.72
#